data_AF-S5MK27-F1
#
_entry.id   AF-S5MK27-F1
#
_cell.length_a   1.000
_cell.length_b   1.000
_cell.length_c   1.000
_cell.angle_alpha   90.00
_cell.angle_beta   90.00
_cell.angle_gamma   90.00
#
_symmetry.space_group_name_H-M   'P 1'
#
loop_
_entity.id
_entity.type
_entity.pdbx_description
1 polymer ?
#
loop_
_entity_poly.entity_id
_entity_poly.type
_entity_poly.pdbx_seq_one_letter_code
_entity_poly.pdbx_strand_id
1 'polypeptide(L)'
;MQDFIFNIKSNLKNYNFIFKYKLVWCLPLILFLVVLDWISKAIVVSNMKIEGTTAKFIPGFIEFEYKINPGAAYGMNAENKGLAISIAALVTVFLILIFVFMKNKYWLIPINLMVAGSFANLLGRAWAPSTLLNGKIVKGGVVDFIKFDFNFLGSNSYIFNLADAWVSIAVGFIIVIMFVYIYFEIKEAIMKSKHQEDFEVYAELRAKQILLFETYWSSSFKKNENSITYKQYLKTNKEIHNEWKKFKKGVNNGTSGN
;
A
#
# COMPACT_ATOMS: atom_id res chain seq x y z
N MET A 1 -10.28 27.70 -25.39
CA MET A 1 -9.60 27.70 -24.07
C MET A 1 -10.59 27.82 -22.90
N GLN A 2 -11.59 28.71 -22.98
CA GLN A 2 -12.65 28.84 -21.96
C GLN A 2 -13.50 27.56 -21.82
N ASP A 3 -13.87 26.90 -22.92
CA ASP A 3 -14.63 25.63 -22.87
C ASP A 3 -13.87 24.49 -22.20
N PHE A 4 -12.55 24.42 -22.44
CA PHE A 4 -11.68 23.44 -21.79
C PHE A 4 -11.62 23.64 -20.27
N ILE A 5 -11.43 24.89 -19.81
CA ILE A 5 -11.41 25.24 -18.38
C ILE A 5 -12.78 24.99 -17.73
N PHE A 6 -13.87 25.36 -18.42
CA PHE A 6 -15.23 25.11 -17.97
C PHE A 6 -15.50 23.60 -17.81
N ASN A 7 -15.07 22.79 -18.78
CA ASN A 7 -15.25 21.35 -18.76
C ASN A 7 -14.44 20.69 -17.62
N ILE A 8 -13.20 21.12 -17.37
CA ILE A 8 -12.41 20.67 -16.21
C ILE A 8 -13.10 21.03 -14.89
N LYS A 9 -13.55 22.28 -14.73
CA LYS A 9 -14.21 22.74 -13.50
C LYS A 9 -15.50 21.96 -13.23
N SER A 10 -16.29 21.70 -14.27
CA SER A 10 -17.51 20.89 -14.20
C SER A 10 -17.19 19.45 -13.78
N ASN A 11 -16.20 18.83 -14.42
CA ASN A 11 -15.78 17.46 -14.11
C ASN A 11 -15.26 17.31 -12.69
N LEU A 12 -14.48 18.28 -12.19
CA LEU A 12 -14.01 18.29 -10.80
C LEU A 12 -15.15 18.48 -9.79
N LYS A 13 -16.10 19.38 -10.07
CA LYS A 13 -17.25 19.63 -9.18
C LYS A 13 -18.14 18.39 -9.01
N ASN A 14 -18.31 17.63 -10.08
CA ASN A 14 -19.12 16.42 -10.09
C ASN A 14 -18.32 15.15 -9.72
N TYR A 15 -17.03 15.27 -9.45
CA TYR A 15 -16.19 14.13 -9.14
C TYR A 15 -16.51 13.57 -7.75
N ASN A 16 -16.88 12.30 -7.68
CA ASN A 16 -17.04 11.61 -6.40
C ASN A 16 -15.67 11.28 -5.79
N PHE A 17 -15.14 12.19 -4.97
CA PHE A 17 -13.86 12.04 -4.28
C PHE A 17 -13.87 11.06 -3.11
N ILE A 18 -15.03 10.48 -2.75
CA ILE A 18 -15.22 9.61 -1.58
C ILE A 18 -14.65 10.21 -0.28
N PHE A 19 -14.74 11.55 -0.12
CA PHE A 19 -14.13 12.31 0.97
C PHE A 19 -14.48 11.78 2.36
N LYS A 20 -15.74 11.39 2.60
CA LYS A 20 -16.16 10.84 3.90
C LYS A 20 -15.35 9.59 4.28
N TYR A 21 -15.09 8.69 3.32
CA TYR A 21 -14.28 7.50 3.58
C TYR A 21 -12.83 7.87 3.87
N LYS A 22 -12.25 8.77 3.08
CA LYS A 22 -10.88 9.24 3.27
C LYS A 22 -10.70 9.96 4.62
N LEU A 23 -11.68 10.77 5.02
CA LEU A 23 -11.65 11.52 6.27
C LEU A 23 -11.80 10.61 7.49
N VAL A 24 -12.69 9.62 7.43
CA VAL A 24 -12.98 8.75 8.58
C VAL A 24 -11.95 7.62 8.75
N TRP A 25 -11.38 7.11 7.66
CA TRP A 25 -10.52 5.93 7.69
C TRP A 25 -9.09 6.21 7.26
N CYS A 26 -8.91 6.86 6.11
CA CYS A 26 -7.58 7.02 5.53
C CYS A 26 -6.73 8.03 6.30
N LEU A 27 -7.27 9.22 6.57
CA LEU A 27 -6.56 10.30 7.26
C LEU A 27 -6.16 9.93 8.70
N PRO A 28 -7.02 9.31 9.53
CA PRO A 28 -6.60 8.83 10.85
C PRO A 28 -5.48 7.80 10.77
N LEU A 29 -5.53 6.90 9.79
CA LEU A 29 -4.46 5.93 9.58
C LEU A 29 -3.15 6.60 9.14
N ILE A 30 -3.19 7.56 8.21
CA ILE A 30 -2.00 8.35 7.83
C ILE A 30 -1.42 9.04 9.07
N LEU A 31 -2.26 9.76 9.82
CA LEU A 31 -1.83 10.50 10.99
C LEU A 31 -1.19 9.56 12.02
N PHE A 32 -1.82 8.43 12.31
CA PHE A 32 -1.30 7.43 13.22
C PHE A 32 0.09 6.93 12.80
N LEU A 33 0.26 6.54 11.53
CA LEU A 33 1.53 6.01 11.02
C LEU A 33 2.64 7.07 10.98
N VAL A 34 2.30 8.31 10.64
CA VAL A 34 3.23 9.45 10.65
C VAL A 34 3.67 9.78 12.08
N VAL A 35 2.73 9.83 13.03
CA VAL A 35 3.02 10.08 14.45
C VAL A 35 3.86 8.95 15.04
N LEU A 36 3.56 7.70 14.70
CA LEU A 36 4.32 6.54 15.16
C LEU A 36 5.76 6.58 14.66
N ASP A 37 5.98 6.90 13.38
CA ASP A 37 7.32 7.08 12.82
C ASP A 37 8.06 8.27 13.50
N TRP A 38 7.41 9.43 13.62
CA TRP A 38 8.03 10.60 14.25
C TRP A 38 8.43 10.35 15.71
N ILE A 39 7.55 9.72 16.50
CA ILE A 39 7.84 9.35 17.89
C ILE A 39 9.00 8.36 17.94
N SER A 40 9.01 7.33 17.07
CA SER A 40 10.10 6.35 17.04
C SER A 40 11.45 7.00 16.76
N LYS A 41 11.52 7.93 15.80
CA LYS A 41 12.72 8.72 15.50
C LYS A 41 13.14 9.58 16.69
N ALA A 42 12.20 10.24 17.36
CA ALA A 42 12.47 11.06 18.55
C ALA A 42 13.01 10.23 19.73
N ILE A 43 12.46 9.02 19.94
CA ILE A 43 12.95 8.09 20.97
C ILE A 43 14.39 7.68 20.67
N VAL A 44 14.71 7.33 19.41
CA VAL A 44 16.07 6.95 19.03
C VAL A 44 17.05 8.11 19.22
N VAL A 45 16.73 9.31 18.71
CA VAL A 45 17.60 10.49 18.84
C VAL A 45 17.86 10.84 20.31
N SER A 46 16.86 10.69 21.20
CA SER A 46 17.00 11.02 22.62
C SER A 46 17.80 9.99 23.42
N ASN A 47 17.70 8.70 23.07
CA ASN A 47 18.38 7.61 23.78
C ASN A 47 19.77 7.28 23.19
N MET A 48 19.89 7.25 21.87
CA MET A 48 21.10 6.87 21.13
C MET A 48 21.85 8.13 20.66
N LYS A 49 22.19 9.03 21.60
CA LYS A 49 22.66 10.42 21.34
C LYS A 49 23.83 10.57 20.35
N ILE A 50 24.59 9.51 20.11
CA ILE A 50 25.77 9.50 19.24
C ILE A 50 25.45 8.67 17.99
N GLU A 51 25.59 9.27 16.80
CA GLU A 51 25.42 8.56 15.53
C GLU A 51 26.39 7.37 15.43
N GLY A 52 25.90 6.23 14.95
CA GLY A 52 26.62 4.96 14.93
C GLY A 52 26.47 4.11 16.19
N THR A 53 25.77 4.61 17.23
CA THR A 53 25.40 3.77 18.38
C THR A 53 24.54 2.60 17.91
N THR A 54 24.81 1.40 18.42
CA THR A 54 24.03 0.19 18.13
C THR A 54 23.46 -0.42 19.42
N ALA A 55 22.30 -1.07 19.30
CA ALA A 55 21.66 -1.82 20.37
C ALA A 55 20.99 -3.07 19.80
N LYS A 56 21.29 -4.25 20.36
CA LYS A 56 20.65 -5.49 19.92
C LYS A 56 19.21 -5.55 20.39
N PHE A 57 18.29 -5.94 19.51
CA PHE A 57 16.89 -6.15 19.85
C PHE A 57 16.51 -7.63 19.77
N ILE A 58 16.65 -8.23 18.59
CA ILE A 58 16.51 -9.67 18.38
C ILE A 58 17.84 -10.17 17.79
N PRO A 59 18.70 -10.84 18.57
CA PRO A 59 20.01 -11.28 18.12
C PRO A 59 19.91 -12.11 16.82
N GLY A 60 20.68 -11.76 15.79
CA GLY A 60 20.67 -12.45 14.50
C GLY A 60 19.46 -12.15 13.60
N PHE A 61 18.67 -11.14 13.94
CA PHE A 61 17.51 -10.73 13.13
C PHE A 61 17.33 -9.21 13.06
N ILE A 62 17.21 -8.52 14.20
CA ILE A 62 16.99 -7.07 14.28
C ILE A 62 17.93 -6.43 15.29
N GLU A 63 18.61 -5.38 14.84
CA GLU A 63 19.37 -4.46 15.67
C GLU A 63 18.84 -3.04 15.46
N PHE A 64 19.03 -2.19 16.47
CA PHE A 64 18.88 -0.76 16.32
C PHE A 64 20.25 -0.12 16.07
N GLU A 65 20.36 0.72 15.05
CA GLU A 65 21.58 1.48 14.75
C GLU A 65 21.18 2.92 14.39
N TYR A 66 21.54 3.89 15.24
CA TYR A 66 21.18 5.28 14.98
C TYR A 66 22.04 5.86 13.85
N LYS A 67 21.40 6.22 12.74
CA LYS A 67 22.04 6.83 11.58
C LYS A 67 21.22 7.98 11.04
N ILE A 68 21.86 9.08 10.62
CA ILE A 68 21.19 10.14 9.89
C ILE A 68 21.56 10.01 8.43
N ASN A 69 20.56 9.88 7.57
CA ASN A 69 20.73 9.81 6.13
C ASN A 69 20.45 11.18 5.49
N PRO A 70 21.48 11.95 5.10
CA PRO A 70 21.30 13.26 4.45
C PRO A 70 20.77 13.14 3.01
N GLY A 71 21.00 11.99 2.35
CA GLY A 71 20.56 11.70 1.00
C GLY A 71 19.18 11.05 0.95
N ALA A 72 18.88 10.32 -0.13
CA ALA A 72 17.75 9.41 -0.27
C ALA A 72 18.16 7.97 0.14
N ALA A 73 17.42 6.94 -0.29
CA ALA A 73 17.80 5.55 -0.05
C ALA A 73 19.26 5.29 -0.52
N TYR A 74 20.00 4.46 0.23
CA TYR A 74 21.43 4.15 0.00
C TYR A 74 22.38 5.36 0.00
N GLY A 75 21.98 6.51 0.56
CA GLY A 75 22.80 7.72 0.58
C GLY A 75 22.89 8.43 -0.78
N MET A 76 22.02 8.07 -1.75
CA MET A 76 21.95 8.75 -3.04
C MET A 76 21.72 10.25 -2.84
N ASN A 77 22.46 11.09 -3.57
CA ASN A 77 22.37 12.56 -3.49
C ASN A 77 22.65 13.15 -2.11
N ALA A 78 23.41 12.47 -1.23
CA ALA A 78 23.84 13.02 0.06
C ALA A 78 24.54 14.38 -0.06
N GLU A 79 25.27 14.60 -1.16
CA GLU A 79 25.95 15.87 -1.45
C GLU A 79 25.01 16.98 -1.95
N ASN A 80 23.81 16.65 -2.45
CA ASN A 80 22.82 17.60 -2.96
C ASN A 80 21.48 17.45 -2.23
N LYS A 81 21.44 17.97 -1.00
CA LYS A 81 20.25 17.96 -0.14
C LYS A 81 19.04 18.64 -0.76
N GLY A 82 19.25 19.75 -1.47
CA GLY A 82 18.17 20.50 -2.11
C GLY A 82 17.44 19.63 -3.12
N LEU A 83 18.20 18.86 -3.92
CA LEU A 83 17.66 17.89 -4.85
C LEU A 83 16.96 16.72 -4.13
N ALA A 84 17.54 16.16 -3.07
CA ALA A 84 16.93 15.08 -2.31
C ALA A 84 15.59 15.49 -1.67
N ILE A 85 15.52 16.67 -1.05
CA ILE A 85 14.29 17.21 -0.46
C ILE A 85 13.26 17.51 -1.56
N SER A 86 13.69 18.11 -2.68
CA SER A 86 12.79 18.46 -3.78
C SER A 86 12.15 17.22 -4.41
N ILE A 87 12.94 16.15 -4.62
CA ILE A 87 12.41 14.87 -5.12
C ILE A 87 11.43 14.26 -4.11
N ALA A 88 11.79 14.21 -2.82
CA ALA A 88 10.91 13.69 -1.79
C ALA A 88 9.59 14.46 -1.69
N ALA A 89 9.64 15.78 -1.79
CA ALA A 89 8.46 16.65 -1.82
C ALA A 89 7.61 16.40 -3.07
N LEU A 90 8.22 16.32 -4.25
CA LEU A 90 7.52 16.06 -5.51
C LEU A 90 6.82 14.70 -5.49
N VAL A 91 7.51 13.64 -5.04
CA VAL A 91 6.93 12.31 -4.89
C VAL A 91 5.76 12.33 -3.89
N THR A 92 5.92 13.01 -2.76
CA THR A 92 4.85 13.13 -1.74
C THR A 92 3.63 13.85 -2.30
N VAL A 93 3.81 14.98 -3.00
CA VAL A 93 2.71 15.70 -3.66
C VAL A 93 2.03 14.82 -4.70
N PHE A 94 2.80 14.10 -5.53
CA PHE A 94 2.26 13.17 -6.53
C PHE A 94 1.42 12.07 -5.89
N LEU A 95 1.89 11.45 -4.80
CA LEU A 95 1.14 10.43 -4.06
C LEU A 95 -0.14 11.00 -3.42
N ILE A 96 -0.09 12.22 -2.89
CA ILE A 96 -1.28 12.92 -2.37
C ILE A 96 -2.29 13.19 -3.49
N LEU A 97 -1.83 13.58 -4.68
CA LEU A 97 -2.73 13.75 -5.83
C LEU A 97 -3.38 12.43 -6.21
N ILE A 98 -2.62 11.34 -6.32
CA ILE A 98 -3.17 10.01 -6.57
C ILE A 98 -4.20 9.65 -5.47
N PHE A 99 -3.87 9.87 -4.20
CA PHE A 99 -4.78 9.62 -3.08
C PHE A 99 -6.08 10.41 -3.18
N VAL A 100 -6.00 11.71 -3.50
CA VAL A 100 -7.17 12.59 -3.64
C VAL A 100 -8.07 12.09 -4.76
N PHE A 101 -7.53 11.73 -5.92
CA PHE A 101 -8.34 11.30 -7.07
C PHE A 101 -8.68 9.81 -7.06
N MET A 102 -8.04 8.97 -6.25
CA MET A 102 -8.35 7.54 -6.20
C MET A 102 -9.74 7.27 -5.61
N LYS A 103 -10.60 6.56 -6.36
CA LYS A 103 -11.94 6.12 -5.91
C LYS A 103 -11.95 4.68 -5.42
N ASN A 104 -11.07 3.84 -5.97
CA ASN A 104 -11.09 2.43 -5.65
C ASN A 104 -10.48 2.20 -4.26
N LYS A 105 -11.32 1.72 -3.33
CA LYS A 105 -10.95 1.51 -1.93
C LYS A 105 -9.83 0.46 -1.75
N TYR A 106 -9.71 -0.51 -2.66
CA TYR A 106 -8.64 -1.52 -2.62
C TYR A 106 -7.28 -0.87 -2.87
N TRP A 107 -7.19 0.01 -3.87
CA TRP A 107 -5.97 0.75 -4.18
C TRP A 107 -5.67 1.83 -3.14
N LEU A 108 -6.68 2.34 -2.44
CA LEU A 108 -6.45 3.27 -1.34
C LEU A 108 -5.61 2.67 -0.21
N ILE A 109 -5.63 1.36 0.05
CA ILE A 109 -4.83 0.75 1.13
C ILE A 109 -3.32 0.99 0.92
N PRO A 110 -2.69 0.52 -0.17
CA PRO A 110 -1.27 0.77 -0.39
C PRO A 110 -0.96 2.26 -0.61
N ILE A 111 -1.83 3.02 -1.28
CA ILE A 111 -1.62 4.46 -1.46
C ILE A 111 -1.58 5.19 -0.10
N ASN A 112 -2.44 4.80 0.84
CA ASN A 112 -2.47 5.42 2.17
C ASN A 112 -1.15 5.21 2.94
N LEU A 113 -0.59 4.00 2.85
CA LEU A 113 0.71 3.66 3.42
C LEU A 113 1.85 4.41 2.74
N MET A 114 1.83 4.53 1.40
CA MET A 114 2.83 5.30 0.64
C MET A 114 2.81 6.78 1.01
N VAL A 115 1.62 7.39 1.09
CA VAL A 115 1.49 8.80 1.52
C VAL A 115 1.99 8.98 2.94
N ALA A 116 1.64 8.08 3.87
CA ALA A 116 2.11 8.16 5.25
C ALA A 116 3.64 8.06 5.34
N GLY A 117 4.26 7.08 4.66
CA GLY A 117 5.70 6.92 4.65
C GLY A 117 6.44 8.07 3.96
N SER A 118 5.98 8.50 2.78
CA SER A 118 6.63 9.60 2.06
C SER A 118 6.54 10.90 2.84
N PHE A 119 5.38 11.20 3.43
CA PHE A 119 5.16 12.40 4.24
C PHE A 119 5.97 12.36 5.54
N ALA A 120 6.00 11.23 6.25
CA ALA A 120 6.79 11.07 7.48
C ALA A 120 8.29 11.26 7.23
N ASN A 121 8.83 10.76 6.12
CA ASN A 121 10.21 11.00 5.73
C ASN A 121 10.48 12.45 5.32
N LEU A 122 9.56 13.08 4.58
CA LEU A 122 9.68 14.50 4.24
C LEU A 122 9.67 15.38 5.50
N LEU A 123 8.78 15.06 6.44
CA LEU A 123 8.67 15.71 7.73
C LEU A 123 9.94 15.47 8.58
N GLY A 124 10.48 14.25 8.57
CA GLY A 124 11.78 13.93 9.17
C GLY A 124 12.92 14.80 8.63
N ARG A 125 12.95 15.09 7.32
CA ARG A 125 13.95 16.00 6.71
C ARG A 125 13.91 17.42 7.24
N ALA A 126 12.74 17.90 7.63
CA ALA A 126 12.58 19.23 8.22
C ALA A 126 13.02 19.27 9.70
N TRP A 127 13.01 18.13 10.40
CA TRP A 127 13.25 18.06 11.84
C TRP A 127 14.60 17.47 12.26
N ALA A 128 15.18 16.58 11.44
CA ALA A 128 16.31 15.76 11.84
C ALA A 128 17.51 16.57 12.38
N PRO A 129 18.24 16.04 13.38
CA PRO A 129 19.46 16.67 13.89
C PRO A 129 20.53 16.85 12.81
N SER A 130 21.58 17.59 13.15
CA SER A 130 22.72 17.73 12.25
C SER A 130 23.60 16.47 12.30
N THR A 131 24.14 16.07 11.15
CA THR A 131 25.13 15.00 11.01
C THR A 131 26.43 15.54 10.39
N LEU A 132 27.49 14.75 10.40
CA LEU A 132 28.75 15.03 9.73
C LEU A 132 28.79 14.30 8.39
N LEU A 133 28.90 15.04 7.29
CA LEU A 133 29.14 14.50 5.96
C LEU A 133 30.44 15.08 5.41
N ASN A 134 31.42 14.22 5.11
CA ASN A 134 32.74 14.61 4.59
C ASN A 134 33.41 15.74 5.42
N GLY A 135 33.33 15.63 6.75
CA GLY A 135 33.90 16.60 7.69
C GLY A 135 33.12 17.91 7.83
N LYS A 136 31.96 18.06 7.17
CA LYS A 136 31.11 19.25 7.24
C LYS A 136 29.83 18.96 8.03
N ILE A 137 29.44 19.90 8.90
CA ILE A 137 28.16 19.83 9.61
C ILE A 137 27.03 20.05 8.61
N VAL A 138 26.12 19.09 8.58
CA VAL A 138 25.03 18.98 7.64
C VAL A 138 23.72 18.94 8.43
N LYS A 139 22.91 20.00 8.29
CA LYS A 139 21.51 20.00 8.75
C LYS A 139 20.60 19.27 7.75
N GLY A 140 19.54 18.66 8.28
CA GLY A 140 18.54 17.90 7.53
C GLY A 140 19.00 16.48 7.22
N GLY A 141 18.04 15.63 6.85
CA GLY A 141 18.24 14.20 6.64
C GLY A 141 17.10 13.40 7.25
N VAL A 142 17.20 12.08 7.24
CA VAL A 142 16.20 11.21 7.86
C VAL A 142 16.89 10.38 8.91
N VAL A 143 16.26 10.26 10.08
CA VAL A 143 16.73 9.36 11.14
C VAL A 143 16.33 7.93 10.77
N ASP A 144 17.33 7.11 10.50
CA ASP A 144 17.20 5.68 10.26
C ASP A 144 17.72 4.94 11.49
N PHE A 145 17.06 3.83 11.84
CA PHE A 145 17.34 3.18 13.12
C PHE A 145 17.08 1.68 13.17
N ILE A 146 16.31 1.11 12.26
CA ILE A 146 16.05 -0.33 12.20
C ILE A 146 17.05 -0.95 11.23
N LYS A 147 17.80 -1.93 11.70
CA LYS A 147 18.78 -2.67 10.91
C LYS A 147 18.44 -4.15 10.93
N PHE A 148 18.34 -4.76 9.76
CA PHE A 148 18.26 -6.22 9.69
C PHE A 148 19.66 -6.82 9.87
N ASP A 149 19.78 -7.69 10.86
CA ASP A 149 20.99 -8.43 11.17
C ASP A 149 20.95 -9.80 10.46
N PHE A 150 21.00 -9.79 9.12
CA PHE A 150 21.13 -11.01 8.32
C PHE A 150 22.59 -11.30 8.00
N ASN A 151 23.44 -11.27 9.03
CA ASN A 151 24.85 -11.66 8.91
C ASN A 151 25.01 -13.04 8.24
N PHE A 152 24.06 -13.96 8.45
CA PHE A 152 24.07 -15.29 7.81
C PHE A 152 23.76 -15.28 6.30
N LEU A 153 23.16 -14.21 5.76
CA LEU A 153 22.87 -14.03 4.32
C LEU A 153 23.80 -13.00 3.66
N GLY A 154 24.81 -12.50 4.37
CA GLY A 154 25.73 -11.46 3.88
C GLY A 154 25.07 -10.09 3.66
N SER A 155 23.91 -9.84 4.27
CA SER A 155 23.19 -8.57 4.16
C SER A 155 22.99 -7.94 5.54
N ASN A 156 23.83 -6.96 5.86
CA ASN A 156 23.87 -6.33 7.19
C ASN A 156 24.06 -4.81 7.13
N SER A 157 23.92 -4.20 5.95
CA SER A 157 24.25 -2.78 5.75
C SER A 157 23.04 -1.87 5.57
N TYR A 158 21.83 -2.44 5.49
CA TYR A 158 20.62 -1.65 5.26
C TYR A 158 19.96 -1.26 6.57
N ILE A 159 19.91 0.05 6.80
CA ILE A 159 19.27 0.69 7.96
C ILE A 159 18.15 1.56 7.41
N PHE A 160 16.97 1.44 8.02
CA PHE A 160 15.75 2.09 7.58
C PHE A 160 14.92 2.52 8.79
N ASN A 161 13.77 3.13 8.54
CA ASN A 161 12.83 3.54 9.60
C ASN A 161 11.42 3.00 9.35
N LEU A 162 10.46 3.36 10.21
CA LEU A 162 9.08 2.92 10.04
C LEU A 162 8.42 3.48 8.78
N ALA A 163 8.73 4.73 8.42
CA ALA A 163 8.24 5.32 7.17
C ALA A 163 8.66 4.54 5.92
N ASP A 164 9.91 4.06 5.86
CA ASP A 164 10.38 3.19 4.78
C ASP A 164 9.63 1.85 4.80
N ALA A 165 9.42 1.28 5.99
CA ALA A 165 8.65 0.04 6.13
C ALA A 165 7.20 0.19 5.63
N TRP A 166 6.53 1.32 5.88
CA TRP A 166 5.19 1.60 5.34
C TRP A 166 5.19 1.58 3.82
N VAL A 167 6.19 2.20 3.19
CA VAL A 167 6.34 2.19 1.72
C VAL A 167 6.62 0.78 1.21
N SER A 168 7.52 0.02 1.84
CA SER A 168 7.82 -1.36 1.44
C SER A 168 6.61 -2.28 1.57
N ILE A 169 5.83 -2.16 2.65
CA ILE A 169 4.59 -2.91 2.84
C ILE A 169 3.57 -2.53 1.76
N ALA A 170 3.45 -1.24 1.42
CA ALA A 170 2.59 -0.78 0.35
C ALA A 170 2.96 -1.38 -1.01
N VAL A 171 4.26 -1.41 -1.33
CA VAL A 171 4.78 -2.04 -2.55
C VAL A 171 4.45 -3.54 -2.55
N GLY A 172 4.62 -4.23 -1.43
CA GLY A 172 4.20 -5.62 -1.27
C GLY A 172 2.71 -5.84 -1.57
N PHE A 173 1.84 -4.99 -1.04
CA PHE A 173 0.40 -5.04 -1.36
C PHE A 173 0.12 -4.81 -2.85
N ILE A 174 0.78 -3.83 -3.48
CA ILE A 174 0.61 -3.55 -4.92
C ILE A 174 1.01 -4.78 -5.73
N ILE A 175 2.17 -5.38 -5.42
CA ILE A 175 2.66 -6.58 -6.10
C ILE A 175 1.65 -7.72 -5.98
N VAL A 176 1.14 -7.99 -4.78
CA VAL A 176 0.12 -9.04 -4.56
C VAL A 176 -1.15 -8.75 -5.35
N ILE A 177 -1.65 -7.51 -5.32
CA ILE A 177 -2.84 -7.11 -6.10
C ILE A 177 -2.61 -7.34 -7.60
N MET A 178 -1.44 -6.96 -8.12
CA MET A 178 -1.09 -7.15 -9.52
C MET A 178 -1.01 -8.62 -9.90
N PHE A 179 -0.36 -9.46 -9.09
CA PHE A 179 -0.31 -10.91 -9.35
C PHE A 179 -1.69 -11.54 -9.39
N VAL A 180 -2.57 -11.16 -8.45
CA VAL A 180 -3.96 -11.63 -8.42
C VAL A 180 -4.70 -11.18 -9.69
N TYR A 181 -4.56 -9.91 -10.08
CA TYR A 181 -5.18 -9.37 -11.28
C TYR A 181 -4.73 -10.12 -12.53
N ILE A 182 -3.41 -10.25 -12.73
CA ILE A 182 -2.81 -10.94 -13.89
C ILE A 182 -3.25 -12.41 -13.94
N TYR A 183 -3.26 -13.11 -12.79
CA TYR A 183 -3.72 -14.50 -12.73
C TYR A 183 -5.16 -14.65 -13.23
N PHE A 184 -6.06 -13.78 -12.78
CA PHE A 184 -7.46 -13.83 -13.22
C PHE A 184 -7.61 -13.47 -14.71
N GLU A 185 -6.89 -12.47 -15.19
CA GLU A 185 -6.92 -12.06 -16.60
C GLU A 185 -6.46 -13.19 -17.52
N ILE A 186 -5.34 -13.85 -17.18
CA ILE A 186 -4.81 -14.99 -17.94
C ILE A 186 -5.82 -16.15 -17.92
N LYS A 187 -6.37 -16.47 -16.75
CA LYS A 187 -7.35 -17.55 -16.61
C LYS A 187 -8.58 -17.29 -17.48
N GLU A 188 -9.09 -16.06 -17.48
CA GLU A 188 -10.24 -15.65 -18.29
C GLU A 188 -9.92 -15.70 -19.79
N ALA A 189 -8.76 -15.23 -20.23
CA ALA A 189 -8.33 -15.31 -21.63
C ALA A 189 -8.19 -16.76 -22.14
N ILE A 190 -7.68 -17.67 -21.30
CA ILE A 190 -7.58 -19.10 -21.64
C ILE A 190 -8.96 -19.73 -21.74
N MET A 191 -9.86 -19.46 -20.80
CA MET A 191 -11.23 -20.02 -20.84
C MET A 191 -11.98 -19.50 -22.07
N LYS A 192 -11.90 -18.20 -22.36
CA LYS A 192 -12.54 -17.59 -23.52
C LYS A 192 -12.04 -18.17 -24.85
N SER A 193 -10.77 -18.52 -24.95
CA SER A 193 -10.19 -19.06 -26.20
C SER A 193 -10.45 -20.56 -26.40
N LYS A 194 -10.55 -21.36 -25.33
CA LYS A 194 -10.64 -22.83 -25.43
C LYS A 194 -12.02 -23.41 -25.10
N HIS A 195 -12.79 -22.76 -24.24
CA HIS A 195 -14.03 -23.27 -23.68
C HIS A 195 -15.03 -22.13 -23.43
N GLN A 196 -15.66 -21.63 -24.50
CA GLN A 196 -16.50 -20.43 -24.43
C GLN A 196 -17.72 -20.60 -23.51
N GLU A 197 -18.38 -21.76 -23.52
CA GLU A 197 -19.46 -22.09 -22.58
C GLU A 197 -18.98 -22.10 -21.11
N ASP A 198 -17.79 -22.68 -20.83
CA ASP A 198 -17.20 -22.64 -19.49
C ASP A 198 -16.92 -21.20 -19.02
N PHE A 199 -16.51 -20.32 -19.94
CA PHE A 199 -16.25 -18.92 -19.64
C PHE A 199 -17.53 -18.17 -19.27
N GLU A 200 -18.63 -18.39 -19.99
CA GLU A 200 -19.93 -17.75 -19.71
C GLU A 200 -20.44 -18.11 -18.31
N VAL A 201 -20.41 -19.41 -17.97
CA VAL A 201 -20.81 -19.88 -16.63
C VAL A 201 -19.86 -19.35 -15.55
N TYR A 202 -18.55 -19.35 -15.81
CA TYR A 202 -17.57 -18.77 -14.88
C TYR A 202 -17.83 -17.28 -14.63
N ALA A 203 -18.06 -16.50 -15.69
CA ALA A 203 -18.28 -15.06 -15.62
C ALA A 203 -19.56 -14.74 -14.84
N GLU A 204 -20.64 -15.50 -15.05
CA GLU A 204 -21.89 -15.36 -14.31
C GLU A 204 -21.70 -15.63 -12.80
N LEU A 205 -21.04 -16.74 -12.46
CA LEU A 205 -20.77 -17.08 -11.06
C LEU A 205 -19.83 -16.07 -10.40
N ARG A 206 -18.84 -15.54 -11.13
CA ARG A 206 -17.95 -14.48 -10.65
C ARG A 206 -18.73 -13.18 -10.39
N ALA A 207 -19.63 -12.79 -11.29
CA ALA A 207 -20.49 -11.63 -11.11
C ALA A 207 -21.40 -11.79 -9.88
N LYS A 208 -21.98 -12.98 -9.67
CA LYS A 208 -22.74 -13.33 -8.46
C LYS A 208 -21.89 -13.17 -7.19
N GLN A 209 -20.64 -13.63 -7.18
CA GLN A 209 -19.74 -13.47 -6.04
C GLN A 209 -19.41 -12.00 -5.75
N ILE A 210 -19.14 -11.21 -6.79
CA ILE A 210 -18.83 -9.78 -6.65
C ILE A 210 -20.04 -9.04 -6.06
N LEU A 211 -21.23 -9.25 -6.63
CA LEU A 211 -22.47 -8.64 -6.14
C LEU A 211 -22.79 -9.05 -4.69
N LEU A 212 -22.58 -10.33 -4.36
CA LEU A 212 -22.74 -10.84 -3.00
C LEU A 212 -21.79 -10.13 -2.02
N PHE A 213 -20.52 -9.95 -2.40
CA PHE A 213 -19.55 -9.22 -1.59
C PHE A 213 -19.94 -7.74 -1.44
N GLU A 214 -20.35 -7.05 -2.51
CA GLU A 214 -20.76 -5.65 -2.44
C GLU A 214 -22.00 -5.46 -1.54
N THR A 215 -22.95 -6.38 -1.60
CA THR A 215 -24.13 -6.40 -0.73
C THR A 215 -23.73 -6.59 0.73
N TYR A 216 -22.87 -7.57 1.04
CA TYR A 216 -22.34 -7.78 2.39
C TYR A 216 -21.53 -6.57 2.89
N TRP A 217 -20.64 -6.05 2.06
CA TRP A 217 -19.76 -4.94 2.43
C TRP A 217 -20.56 -3.68 2.71
N SER A 218 -21.58 -3.37 1.88
CA SER A 218 -22.46 -2.23 2.12
C SER A 218 -23.32 -2.38 3.39
N SER A 219 -23.74 -3.61 3.72
CA SER A 219 -24.46 -3.94 4.95
C SER A 219 -23.67 -3.59 6.22
N SER A 220 -22.34 -3.63 6.14
CA SER A 220 -21.45 -3.32 7.27
C SER A 220 -21.42 -1.83 7.64
N PHE A 221 -21.88 -0.95 6.74
CA PHE A 221 -21.89 0.50 6.97
C PHE A 221 -23.29 1.09 7.07
N LYS A 222 -24.29 0.46 6.43
CA LYS A 222 -25.68 0.94 6.46
C LYS A 222 -26.63 -0.26 6.33
N LYS A 223 -27.38 -0.53 7.40
CA LYS A 223 -28.41 -1.58 7.40
C LYS A 223 -29.59 -1.12 6.55
N ASN A 224 -29.91 -1.85 5.49
CA ASN A 224 -31.06 -1.64 4.60
C ASN A 224 -31.82 -2.97 4.42
N GLU A 225 -32.93 -2.96 3.67
CA GLU A 225 -33.73 -4.17 3.44
C GLU A 225 -32.93 -5.32 2.80
N ASN A 226 -31.94 -4.98 1.97
CA ASN A 226 -31.09 -5.96 1.29
C ASN A 226 -29.85 -6.35 2.11
N SER A 227 -29.79 -5.98 3.39
CA SER A 227 -28.60 -6.24 4.20
C SER A 227 -28.44 -7.71 4.55
N ILE A 228 -27.22 -8.24 4.39
CA ILE A 228 -26.89 -9.63 4.69
C ILE A 228 -25.83 -9.72 5.78
N THR A 229 -25.97 -10.72 6.65
CA THR A 229 -25.00 -11.04 7.70
C THR A 229 -23.76 -11.73 7.13
N TYR A 230 -22.64 -11.67 7.84
CA TYR A 230 -21.43 -12.40 7.47
C TYR A 230 -21.67 -13.92 7.33
N LYS A 231 -22.52 -14.49 8.19
CA LYS A 231 -22.91 -15.91 8.12
C LYS A 231 -23.65 -16.25 6.84
N GLN A 232 -24.58 -15.38 6.40
CA GLN A 232 -25.28 -15.53 5.13
C GLN A 232 -24.33 -15.40 3.94
N TYR A 233 -23.45 -14.38 3.97
CA TYR A 233 -22.39 -14.22 2.96
C TYR A 233 -21.55 -15.49 2.77
N LEU A 234 -21.03 -16.06 3.87
CA LEU A 234 -20.23 -17.28 3.81
C LEU A 234 -21.01 -18.48 3.24
N LYS A 235 -22.28 -18.62 3.63
CA LYS A 235 -23.14 -19.70 3.14
C LYS A 235 -23.36 -19.58 1.63
N THR A 236 -23.81 -18.42 1.15
CA THR A 236 -24.08 -18.19 -0.27
C THR A 236 -22.81 -18.27 -1.11
N ASN A 237 -21.68 -17.77 -0.60
CA ASN A 237 -20.41 -17.86 -1.32
C ASN A 237 -19.95 -19.32 -1.49
N LYS A 238 -20.20 -20.18 -0.48
CA LYS A 238 -19.96 -21.62 -0.56
C LYS A 238 -20.88 -22.31 -1.57
N GLU A 239 -22.14 -21.89 -1.67
CA GLU A 239 -23.10 -22.39 -2.65
C GLU A 239 -22.63 -22.09 -4.09
N ILE A 240 -22.24 -20.83 -4.36
CA ILE A 240 -21.69 -20.43 -5.67
C ILE A 240 -20.43 -21.24 -6.03
N HIS A 241 -19.54 -21.47 -5.06
CA HIS A 241 -18.36 -22.31 -5.27
C HIS A 241 -18.71 -23.78 -5.58
N ASN A 242 -19.77 -24.31 -4.97
CA ASN A 242 -20.24 -25.66 -5.24
C ASN A 242 -20.91 -25.77 -6.61
N GLU A 243 -21.63 -24.74 -7.07
CA GLU A 243 -22.18 -24.67 -8.44
C GLU A 243 -21.07 -24.80 -9.47
N TRP A 244 -19.98 -24.04 -9.32
CA TRP A 244 -18.82 -24.15 -10.21
C TRP A 244 -18.21 -25.56 -10.22
N LYS A 245 -18.06 -26.18 -9.05
CA LYS A 245 -17.54 -27.56 -8.94
C LYS A 245 -18.44 -28.59 -9.63
N LYS A 246 -19.76 -28.45 -9.49
CA LYS A 246 -20.73 -29.34 -10.14
C LYS A 246 -20.67 -29.20 -11.66
N PHE A 247 -20.64 -27.97 -12.17
CA PHE A 247 -20.49 -27.70 -13.60
C PHE A 247 -19.22 -28.37 -14.16
N LYS A 248 -18.05 -28.13 -13.55
CA LYS A 248 -16.78 -28.75 -13.98
C LYS A 248 -16.79 -30.28 -13.94
N LYS A 249 -17.45 -30.89 -12.96
CA LYS A 249 -17.61 -32.36 -12.91
C LYS A 249 -18.54 -32.87 -14.01
N GLY A 250 -19.63 -32.15 -14.32
CA GLY A 250 -20.55 -32.50 -15.39
C GLY A 250 -19.85 -32.51 -16.76
N VAL A 251 -19.03 -31.49 -17.03
CA VAL A 251 -18.22 -31.39 -18.27
C VAL A 251 -17.24 -32.56 -18.39
N ASN A 252 -16.53 -32.91 -17.31
CA ASN A 252 -15.55 -34.02 -17.33
C ASN A 252 -16.21 -35.41 -17.49
N ASN A 253 -17.44 -35.59 -16.98
CA ASN A 253 -18.14 -36.86 -17.13
C ASN A 253 -18.76 -37.01 -18.53
N GLY A 254 -19.13 -35.91 -19.20
CA GLY A 254 -19.65 -35.92 -20.57
C GLY A 254 -18.60 -36.10 -21.68
N THR A 255 -17.33 -35.79 -21.42
CA THR A 255 -16.21 -35.96 -22.37
C THR A 255 -15.55 -37.34 -22.35
N SER A 256 -15.93 -38.21 -21.40
CA SER A 256 -15.43 -39.60 -21.30
C SER A 256 -16.24 -40.64 -22.09
N GLY A 257 -17.21 -40.18 -22.91
CA GLY A 257 -18.16 -41.03 -23.64
C GLY A 257 -18.13 -40.88 -25.17
N ASN A 258 -17.01 -40.44 -25.76
CA ASN A 258 -16.78 -40.45 -27.22
C ASN A 258 -15.44 -41.11 -27.54
#